data_AF-A0A4V0I7P8-F1
#
_entry.id   AF-A0A4V0I7P8-F1
#
_cell.length_a   1.000
_cell.length_b   1.000
_cell.length_c   1.000
_cell.angle_alpha   90.00
_cell.angle_beta   90.00
_cell.angle_gamma   90.00
#
_symmetry.space_group_name_H-M   'P 1'
#
loop_
_entity.id
_entity.type
_entity.pdbx_description
1 polymer ?
#
loop_
_entity_poly.entity_id
_entity_poly.type
_entity_poly.pdbx_seq_one_letter_code
_entity_poly.pdbx_strand_id
1 'polypeptide(L)'
;MLCRRVYLDVIGLPPSPKEVNESVAAAESDRPAAVAALVGWLLKKPQYGEKWARHWLDVARYSDSNGYEKDLPREVWADHDWVVAAYNRDLPYNQFLVEQLAGDLLPNATQDQLVATGFLQNSMVNEEGAIVPEQFRTDEMFDRMDALGKAAFGLTLRS
;
A
#
# COMPACT_ATOMS: atom_id res chain seq x y z
N MET A 1 26.89 -1.48 9.24
CA MET A 1 26.22 -1.34 7.92
C MET A 1 24.83 -1.98 7.85
N LEU A 2 24.55 -3.09 8.55
CA LEU A 2 23.26 -3.78 8.49
C LEU A 2 22.07 -2.93 9.01
N CYS A 3 22.18 -2.33 10.21
CA CYS A 3 21.11 -1.50 10.79
C CYS A 3 20.60 -0.41 9.83
N ARG A 4 21.50 0.39 9.25
CA ARG A 4 21.13 1.43 8.27
C ARG A 4 20.39 0.87 7.05
N ARG A 5 20.77 -0.31 6.54
CA ARG A 5 20.08 -0.95 5.41
C ARG A 5 18.67 -1.34 5.83
N VAL A 6 18.51 -2.06 6.94
CA VAL A 6 17.20 -2.48 7.46
C VAL A 6 16.25 -1.28 7.65
N TYR A 7 16.74 -0.17 8.20
CA TYR A 7 15.95 1.05 8.36
C TYR A 7 15.44 1.63 7.03
N LEU A 8 16.35 1.80 6.07
CA LEU A 8 15.98 2.30 4.75
C LEU A 8 15.07 1.32 3.99
N ASP A 9 15.28 0.03 4.17
CA ASP A 9 14.54 -1.04 3.51
C ASP A 9 13.15 -1.26 4.12
N VAL A 10 12.95 -1.04 5.41
CA VAL A 10 11.64 -1.25 6.06
C VAL A 10 10.81 0.03 6.10
N ILE A 11 11.41 1.17 6.47
CA ILE A 11 10.68 2.44 6.69
C ILE A 11 11.18 3.62 5.85
N GLY A 12 12.27 3.47 5.10
CA GLY A 12 12.75 4.50 4.16
C GLY A 12 13.51 5.66 4.80
N LEU A 13 13.63 5.68 6.13
CA LEU A 13 14.36 6.70 6.88
C LEU A 13 15.65 6.14 7.48
N PRO A 14 16.72 6.92 7.58
CA PRO A 14 17.93 6.49 8.25
C PRO A 14 17.73 6.38 9.78
N PRO A 15 18.46 5.49 10.47
CA PRO A 15 18.44 5.43 11.94
C PRO A 15 19.17 6.63 12.54
N SER A 16 18.76 7.03 13.74
CA SER A 16 19.51 7.96 14.60
C SER A 16 20.77 7.31 15.16
N PRO A 17 21.78 8.09 15.61
CA PRO A 17 22.98 7.55 16.24
C PRO A 17 22.69 6.67 17.45
N LYS A 18 21.64 7.00 18.23
CA LYS A 18 21.21 6.22 19.40
C LYS A 18 20.72 4.83 18.98
N GLU A 19 19.85 4.76 17.98
CA GLU A 19 19.31 3.49 17.46
C GLU A 19 20.40 2.61 16.83
N VAL A 20 21.42 3.22 16.20
CA VAL A 20 22.58 2.48 15.72
C VAL A 20 23.33 1.82 16.88
N ASN A 21 23.60 2.56 17.95
CA ASN A 21 24.32 2.04 19.11
C ASN A 21 23.52 0.93 19.82
N GLU A 22 22.21 1.11 20.00
CA GLU A 22 21.32 0.09 20.58
C GLU A 22 21.26 -1.17 19.71
N SER A 23 21.17 -1.02 18.39
CA SER A 23 21.19 -2.14 17.46
C SER A 23 22.52 -2.91 17.47
N VAL A 24 23.65 -2.20 17.60
CA VAL A 24 24.98 -2.84 17.69
C VAL A 24 25.09 -3.63 18.99
N ALA A 25 24.73 -3.04 20.14
CA ALA A 25 24.77 -3.70 21.44
C ALA A 25 23.88 -4.95 21.48
N ALA A 26 22.65 -4.87 20.94
CA ALA A 26 21.75 -6.02 20.88
C ALA A 26 22.33 -7.16 20.02
N ALA A 27 23.02 -6.82 18.92
CA ALA A 27 23.60 -7.81 18.00
C ALA A 27 24.90 -8.46 18.50
N GLU A 28 25.47 -7.99 19.62
CA GLU A 28 26.61 -8.65 20.27
C GLU A 28 26.20 -9.94 21.00
N SER A 29 24.99 -9.97 21.56
CA SER A 29 24.47 -11.13 22.29
C SER A 29 23.92 -12.19 21.35
N ASP A 30 22.97 -11.80 20.49
CA ASP A 30 22.34 -12.69 19.50
C ASP A 30 21.96 -11.86 18.27
N ARG A 31 22.77 -11.96 17.22
CA ARG A 31 22.58 -11.18 16.00
C ARG A 31 21.28 -11.52 15.27
N PRO A 32 20.94 -12.79 14.98
CA PRO A 32 19.65 -13.15 14.40
C PRO A 32 18.44 -12.61 15.19
N ALA A 33 18.41 -12.81 16.51
CA ALA A 33 17.30 -12.34 17.33
C ALA A 33 17.20 -10.81 17.36
N ALA A 34 18.33 -10.11 17.44
CA ALA A 34 18.37 -8.64 17.41
C ALA A 34 17.86 -8.07 16.08
N VAL A 35 18.21 -8.70 14.95
CA VAL A 35 17.71 -8.27 13.64
C VAL A 35 16.20 -8.51 13.54
N ALA A 36 15.70 -9.67 13.96
CA ALA A 36 14.27 -9.97 13.95
C ALA A 36 13.47 -8.98 14.83
N ALA A 37 13.99 -8.67 16.03
CA ALA A 37 13.39 -7.70 16.93
C ALA A 37 13.38 -6.29 16.32
N LEU A 38 14.48 -5.86 15.69
CA LEU A 38 14.57 -4.58 15.01
C LEU A 38 13.55 -4.48 13.87
N VAL A 39 13.48 -5.49 13.00
CA VAL A 39 12.51 -5.54 11.90
C VAL A 39 11.09 -5.50 12.46
N GLY A 40 10.76 -6.32 13.46
CA GLY A 40 9.44 -6.34 14.08
C GLY A 40 9.05 -5.01 14.74
N TRP A 41 10.02 -4.25 15.25
CA TRP A 41 9.78 -2.90 15.76
C TRP A 41 9.55 -1.89 14.65
N LEU A 42 10.34 -1.95 13.57
CA LEU A 42 10.20 -1.06 12.42
C LEU A 42 8.88 -1.27 11.67
N LEU A 43 8.39 -2.51 11.56
CA LEU A 43 7.09 -2.82 10.95
C LEU A 43 5.91 -2.16 11.68
N LYS A 44 6.07 -1.82 12.97
CA LYS A 44 5.03 -1.16 13.78
C LYS A 44 5.05 0.37 13.69
N LYS A 45 6.01 0.94 12.95
CA LYS A 45 6.12 2.38 12.79
C LYS A 45 5.18 2.89 11.70
N PRO A 46 4.58 4.09 11.84
CA PRO A 46 3.70 4.65 10.81
C PRO A 46 4.39 4.85 9.45
N GLN A 47 5.71 5.09 9.47
CA GLN A 47 6.52 5.25 8.25
C GLN A 47 6.61 3.97 7.42
N TYR A 48 6.31 2.80 8.01
CA TYR A 48 6.16 1.56 7.26
C TYR A 48 5.01 1.71 6.25
N GLY A 49 3.81 2.07 6.72
CA GLY A 49 2.66 2.28 5.84
C GLY A 49 2.93 3.35 4.78
N GLU A 50 3.50 4.49 5.14
CA GLU A 50 3.86 5.56 4.19
C GLU A 50 4.83 5.07 3.11
N LYS A 51 5.83 4.28 3.49
CA LYS A 51 6.80 3.75 2.54
C LYS A 51 6.14 2.79 1.56
N TRP A 52 5.40 1.81 2.07
CA TRP A 52 4.91 0.68 1.30
C TRP A 52 3.64 0.99 0.51
N ALA A 53 2.78 1.88 1.04
CA ALA A 53 1.60 2.38 0.32
C ALA A 53 1.96 3.05 -1.00
N ARG A 54 3.11 3.74 -1.11
CA ARG A 54 3.55 4.35 -2.38
C ARG A 54 3.63 3.35 -3.52
N HIS A 55 4.13 2.14 -3.26
CA HIS A 55 4.18 1.10 -4.29
C HIS A 55 2.79 0.69 -4.78
N TRP A 56 1.81 0.66 -3.88
CA TRP A 56 0.43 0.41 -4.25
C TRP A 56 -0.19 1.59 -4.99
N LEU A 57 0.02 2.82 -4.52
CA LEU A 57 -0.53 4.03 -5.12
C LEU A 57 0.01 4.27 -6.54
N ASP A 58 1.28 3.92 -6.79
CA ASP A 58 1.87 3.89 -8.13
C ASP A 58 1.11 2.91 -9.04
N VAL A 59 0.77 1.71 -8.53
CA VAL A 59 -0.03 0.69 -9.25
C VAL A 59 -1.44 1.19 -9.51
N ALA A 60 -2.04 1.81 -8.50
CA ALA A 60 -3.37 2.39 -8.56
C ALA A 60 -3.45 3.58 -9.52
N ARG A 61 -2.31 4.11 -9.99
CA ARG A 61 -2.23 5.36 -10.77
C ARG A 61 -2.83 6.55 -10.02
N TYR A 62 -2.65 6.55 -8.71
CA TYR A 62 -3.04 7.66 -7.86
C TYR A 62 -2.31 8.94 -8.32
N SER A 63 -3.05 10.04 -8.42
CA SER A 63 -2.52 11.37 -8.69
C SER A 63 -3.34 12.41 -7.93
N ASP A 64 -2.66 13.31 -7.22
CA ASP A 64 -3.29 14.45 -6.55
C ASP A 64 -3.85 15.49 -7.55
N SER A 65 -3.51 15.39 -8.85
CA SER A 65 -3.97 16.30 -9.90
C SER A 65 -4.52 15.59 -11.16
N ASN A 66 -5.40 16.29 -11.89
CA ASN A 66 -6.02 15.80 -13.14
C ASN A 66 -5.08 15.80 -14.37
N GLY A 67 -3.88 16.39 -14.27
CA GLY A 67 -2.83 16.23 -15.27
C GLY A 67 -3.06 16.80 -16.69
N TYR A 68 -4.07 17.65 -16.97
CA TYR A 68 -4.16 18.39 -18.24
C TYR A 68 -5.03 19.67 -18.20
N GLU A 69 -4.52 20.77 -18.81
CA GLU A 69 -5.03 22.13 -19.11
C GLU A 69 -5.88 22.94 -18.10
N LYS A 70 -6.64 22.29 -17.21
CA LYS A 70 -7.34 22.92 -16.08
C LYS A 70 -7.08 22.06 -14.86
N ASP A 71 -6.13 22.50 -14.04
CA ASP A 71 -5.69 21.87 -12.80
C ASP A 71 -6.83 21.89 -11.75
N LEU A 72 -7.86 21.07 -11.97
CA LEU A 72 -8.92 20.83 -11.00
C LEU A 72 -8.41 19.77 -10.02
N PRO A 73 -8.42 20.03 -8.70
CA PRO A 73 -8.01 19.06 -7.70
C PRO A 73 -8.89 17.80 -7.79
N ARG A 74 -8.26 16.63 -7.67
CA ARG A 74 -8.94 15.36 -7.43
C ARG A 74 -8.99 15.15 -5.92
N GLU A 75 -10.17 15.09 -5.34
CA GLU A 75 -10.33 14.80 -3.90
C GLU A 75 -10.22 13.29 -3.63
N VAL A 76 -9.07 12.69 -3.95
CA VAL A 76 -8.80 11.24 -3.77
C VAL A 76 -7.87 11.00 -2.56
N TRP A 77 -7.45 12.06 -1.86
CA TRP A 77 -6.57 11.99 -0.70
C TRP A 77 -7.07 11.07 0.42
N ALA A 78 -8.39 10.90 0.56
CA ALA A 78 -8.98 9.99 1.53
C ALA A 78 -8.64 8.51 1.22
N ASP A 79 -8.61 8.13 -0.06
CA ASP A 79 -8.19 6.80 -0.51
C ASP A 79 -6.69 6.59 -0.23
N HIS A 80 -5.85 7.60 -0.51
CA HIS A 80 -4.43 7.58 -0.14
C HIS A 80 -4.22 7.30 1.34
N ASP A 81 -4.87 8.08 2.21
CA ASP A 81 -4.74 7.95 3.66
C ASP A 81 -5.26 6.60 4.15
N TRP A 82 -6.33 6.10 3.52
CA TRP A 82 -6.85 4.77 3.80
C TRP A 82 -5.85 3.67 3.40
N VAL A 83 -5.19 3.77 2.24
CA VAL A 83 -4.16 2.79 1.83
C VAL A 83 -3.00 2.79 2.84
N VAL A 84 -2.50 3.96 3.24
CA VAL A 84 -1.44 4.07 4.27
C VAL A 84 -1.89 3.43 5.58
N ALA A 85 -3.12 3.70 6.02
CA ALA A 85 -3.69 3.10 7.23
C ALA A 85 -3.86 1.58 7.10
N ALA A 86 -4.26 1.08 5.92
CA ALA A 86 -4.43 -0.34 5.64
C ALA A 86 -3.12 -1.12 5.78
N TYR A 87 -2.01 -0.58 5.29
CA TYR A 87 -0.68 -1.15 5.51
C TYR A 87 -0.26 -1.13 6.99
N ASN A 88 -0.49 -0.03 7.69
CA ASN A 88 -0.12 0.10 9.10
C ASN A 88 -0.94 -0.80 10.04
N ARG A 89 -2.19 -1.14 9.68
CA ARG A 89 -3.03 -2.08 10.42
C ARG A 89 -2.87 -3.54 9.99
N ASP A 90 -1.94 -3.84 9.08
CA ASP A 90 -1.69 -5.17 8.52
C ASP A 90 -2.98 -5.80 7.97
N LEU A 91 -3.76 -5.02 7.21
CA LEU A 91 -5.02 -5.49 6.64
C LEU A 91 -4.74 -6.67 5.70
N PRO A 92 -5.42 -7.82 5.88
CA PRO A 92 -5.23 -8.97 5.00
C PRO A 92 -5.43 -8.60 3.53
N TYR A 93 -4.52 -9.04 2.66
CA TYR A 93 -4.50 -8.62 1.26
C TYR A 93 -5.82 -8.90 0.51
N ASN A 94 -6.47 -10.03 0.80
CA ASN A 94 -7.79 -10.33 0.25
C ASN A 94 -8.86 -9.32 0.67
N GLN A 95 -8.87 -8.91 1.95
CA GLN A 95 -9.79 -7.89 2.46
C GLN A 95 -9.45 -6.51 1.87
N PHE A 96 -8.16 -6.18 1.78
CA PHE A 96 -7.67 -4.95 1.17
C PHE A 96 -8.15 -4.79 -0.29
N LEU A 97 -8.12 -5.87 -1.07
CA LEU A 97 -8.68 -5.87 -2.42
C LEU A 97 -10.21 -5.72 -2.40
N VAL A 98 -10.91 -6.53 -1.59
CA VAL A 98 -12.39 -6.49 -1.52
C VAL A 98 -12.90 -5.10 -1.16
N GLU A 99 -12.31 -4.45 -0.15
CA GLU A 99 -12.73 -3.10 0.27
C GLU A 99 -12.51 -2.06 -0.83
N GLN A 100 -11.41 -2.15 -1.59
CA GLN A 100 -11.15 -1.21 -2.69
C GLN A 100 -12.07 -1.41 -3.91
N LEU A 101 -12.59 -2.61 -4.11
CA LEU A 101 -13.29 -2.99 -5.35
C LEU A 101 -14.80 -3.06 -5.17
N ALA A 102 -15.26 -3.32 -3.96
CA ALA A 102 -16.66 -3.53 -3.63
C ALA A 102 -17.00 -3.07 -2.22
N GLY A 103 -16.20 -2.19 -1.60
CA GLY A 103 -16.42 -1.70 -0.24
C GLY A 103 -17.78 -1.02 -0.05
N ASP A 104 -18.31 -0.37 -1.08
CA ASP A 104 -19.63 0.25 -1.14
C ASP A 104 -20.78 -0.76 -1.33
N LEU A 105 -20.47 -1.93 -1.88
CA LEU A 105 -21.40 -3.06 -2.04
C LEU A 105 -21.44 -3.97 -0.81
N LEU A 106 -20.59 -3.74 0.20
CA LEU A 106 -20.60 -4.51 1.44
C LEU A 106 -21.87 -4.20 2.27
N PRO A 107 -22.47 -5.22 2.92
CA PRO A 107 -23.63 -5.01 3.76
C PRO A 107 -23.25 -4.11 4.95
N ASN A 108 -23.97 -3.00 5.12
CA ASN A 108 -23.68 -1.97 6.12
C ASN A 108 -22.24 -1.42 6.04
N ALA A 109 -21.79 -1.10 4.81
CA ALA A 109 -20.48 -0.53 4.55
C ALA A 109 -20.11 0.59 5.53
N THR A 110 -18.93 0.48 6.13
CA THR A 110 -18.37 1.52 7.00
C THR A 110 -17.87 2.70 6.17
N GLN A 111 -17.65 3.84 6.82
CA GLN A 111 -17.04 5.00 6.14
C GLN A 111 -15.67 4.64 5.53
N ASP A 112 -14.86 3.84 6.23
CA ASP A 112 -13.57 3.36 5.71
C ASP A 112 -13.74 2.52 4.43
N GLN A 113 -14.76 1.66 4.38
CA GLN A 113 -15.02 0.80 3.21
C GLN A 113 -15.56 1.62 2.03
N LEU A 114 -16.35 2.65 2.29
CA LEU A 114 -16.76 3.61 1.27
C LEU A 114 -15.56 4.40 0.72
N VAL A 115 -14.68 4.87 1.60
CA VAL A 115 -13.45 5.57 1.20
C VAL A 115 -12.53 4.67 0.37
N ALA A 116 -12.39 3.39 0.74
CA ALA A 116 -11.58 2.42 0.01
C ALA A 116 -12.01 2.27 -1.46
N THR A 117 -13.32 2.39 -1.76
CA THR A 117 -13.79 2.36 -3.14
C THR A 117 -13.39 3.57 -3.98
N GLY A 118 -12.79 4.60 -3.37
CA GLY A 118 -12.13 5.70 -4.06
C GLY A 118 -11.08 5.22 -5.07
N PHE A 119 -10.45 4.07 -4.81
CA PHE A 119 -9.55 3.37 -5.73
C PHE A 119 -10.09 3.27 -7.17
N LEU A 120 -11.38 2.98 -7.30
CA LEU A 120 -12.06 2.84 -8.58
C LEU A 120 -12.04 4.13 -9.43
N GLN A 121 -11.85 5.30 -8.82
CA GLN A 121 -11.76 6.57 -9.54
C GLN A 121 -10.40 6.79 -10.22
N ASN A 122 -9.38 6.02 -9.85
CA ASN A 122 -8.03 6.14 -10.43
C ASN A 122 -7.89 5.41 -11.79
N SER A 123 -8.90 4.64 -12.21
CA SER A 123 -8.93 3.94 -13.50
C SER A 123 -9.26 4.86 -14.69
N MET A 124 -8.68 4.60 -15.86
CA MET A 124 -9.00 5.31 -17.12
C MET A 124 -10.46 5.06 -17.55
N VAL A 125 -11.14 6.11 -18.00
CA VAL A 125 -12.45 6.04 -18.64
C VAL A 125 -12.25 5.68 -20.11
N ASN A 126 -12.82 4.56 -20.55
CA ASN A 126 -12.83 4.17 -21.96
C ASN A 126 -14.29 4.18 -22.45
N GLU A 127 -14.62 5.07 -23.39
CA GLU A 127 -15.97 5.31 -23.91
C GLU A 127 -16.27 4.48 -25.18
N GLU A 128 -15.94 3.18 -25.20
CA GLU A 128 -16.35 2.30 -26.31
C GLU A 128 -17.62 1.51 -25.96
N GLY A 129 -18.64 1.69 -26.80
CA GLY A 129 -19.99 1.18 -26.59
C GLY A 129 -20.12 -0.34 -26.67
N ALA A 130 -21.05 -0.85 -25.86
CA ALA A 130 -21.56 -2.23 -25.79
C ALA A 130 -20.80 -3.25 -24.93
N ILE A 131 -20.22 -2.83 -23.80
CA ILE A 131 -19.71 -3.73 -22.75
C ILE A 131 -20.16 -3.16 -21.38
N VAL A 132 -20.44 -3.99 -20.37
CA VAL A 132 -20.71 -3.51 -19.00
C VAL A 132 -19.42 -2.86 -18.48
N PRO A 133 -19.33 -1.51 -18.44
CA PRO A 133 -18.04 -0.84 -18.29
C PRO A 133 -17.39 -1.10 -16.93
N GLU A 134 -18.23 -1.31 -15.91
CA GLU A 134 -17.81 -1.56 -14.54
C GLU A 134 -17.12 -2.92 -14.37
N GLN A 135 -17.70 -3.99 -14.93
CA GLN A 135 -17.14 -5.34 -14.80
C GLN A 135 -15.79 -5.46 -15.51
N PHE A 136 -15.68 -4.91 -16.72
CA PHE A 136 -14.42 -4.91 -17.46
C PHE A 136 -13.34 -4.06 -16.77
N ARG A 137 -13.71 -2.89 -16.22
CA ARG A 137 -12.77 -2.03 -15.48
C ARG A 137 -12.21 -2.73 -14.24
N THR A 138 -13.09 -3.43 -13.52
CA THR A 138 -12.72 -4.19 -12.33
C THR A 138 -11.76 -5.34 -12.70
N ASP A 139 -12.10 -6.15 -13.70
CA ASP A 139 -11.28 -7.30 -14.13
C ASP A 139 -9.90 -6.88 -14.67
N GLU A 140 -9.82 -5.83 -15.49
CA GLU A 140 -8.55 -5.32 -16.02
C GLU A 140 -7.65 -4.75 -14.91
N MET A 141 -8.25 -4.08 -13.94
CA MET A 141 -7.54 -3.53 -12.80
C MET A 141 -7.03 -4.65 -11.87
N PHE A 142 -7.82 -5.70 -11.65
CA PHE A 142 -7.40 -6.90 -10.93
C PHE A 142 -6.19 -7.59 -11.58
N ASP A 143 -6.22 -7.79 -12.89
CA ASP A 143 -5.12 -8.43 -13.61
C ASP A 143 -3.81 -7.62 -13.48
N ARG A 144 -3.90 -6.30 -13.60
CA ARG A 144 -2.75 -5.38 -13.40
C ARG A 144 -2.21 -5.43 -11.97
N MET A 145 -3.10 -5.42 -10.98
CA MET A 145 -2.73 -5.52 -9.55
C MET A 145 -2.07 -6.86 -9.24
N ASP A 146 -2.60 -7.96 -9.76
CA ASP A 146 -2.09 -9.31 -9.53
C ASP A 146 -0.71 -9.51 -10.18
N ALA A 147 -0.54 -9.05 -11.43
CA ALA A 147 0.75 -9.11 -12.12
C ALA A 147 1.84 -8.29 -11.40
N LEU A 148 1.50 -7.09 -10.92
CA LEU A 148 2.44 -6.23 -10.20
C LEU A 148 2.65 -6.69 -8.75
N GLY A 149 1.64 -7.21 -8.07
CA GLY A 149 1.77 -7.78 -6.73
C GLY A 149 2.74 -8.94 -6.70
N LYS A 150 2.66 -9.81 -7.71
CA LYS A 150 3.61 -10.91 -7.94
C LYS A 150 5.03 -10.42 -8.23
N ALA A 151 5.17 -9.34 -9.00
CA ALA A 151 6.46 -8.79 -9.38
C ALA A 151 7.13 -7.97 -8.26
N ALA A 152 6.36 -7.18 -7.51
CA ALA A 152 6.85 -6.21 -6.53
C ALA A 152 7.02 -6.81 -5.12
N PHE A 153 6.11 -7.69 -4.70
CA PHE A 153 6.14 -8.28 -3.36
C PHE A 153 6.69 -9.71 -3.33
N GLY A 154 6.92 -10.34 -4.48
CA GLY A 154 7.37 -11.74 -4.56
C GLY A 154 6.39 -12.74 -3.92
N LEU A 155 5.20 -12.29 -3.52
CA LEU A 155 4.18 -13.10 -2.88
C LEU A 155 3.42 -13.88 -3.96
N THR A 156 3.84 -15.12 -4.18
CA THR A 156 3.11 -16.05 -5.03
C THR A 156 1.92 -16.58 -4.22
N LEU A 157 0.71 -16.05 -4.42
CA LEU A 157 -0.50 -16.72 -3.95
C LEU A 157 -0.85 -17.85 -4.93
N ARG A 158 -0.26 -19.01 -4.71
CA ARG A 158 -0.75 -20.30 -5.21
C ARG A 158 -0.67 -21.31 -4.07
N SER A 159 -1.83 -21.73 -3.59
CA SER A 159 -2.03 -23.06 -2.99
C SER A 159 -3.07 -23.79 -3.82
#